data_AF-A0A1D1VIY8-F1
#
_entry.id   AF-A0A1D1VIY8-F1
#
_cell.length_a   1.000
_cell.length_b   1.000
_cell.length_c   1.000
_cell.angle_alpha   90.00
_cell.angle_beta   90.00
_cell.angle_gamma   90.00
#
_symmetry.space_group_name_H-M   'P 1'
#
loop_
_entity.id
_entity.type
_entity.pdbx_description
1 polymer ?
#
loop_
_entity_poly.entity_id
_entity_poly.type
_entity_poly.pdbx_seq_one_letter_code
_entity_poly.pdbx_strand_id
1 'polypeptide(L)'
;MNGNHLIVDLRPDSIQHAGLWTVIEFVYTGSFTVTADNVFESQKAAEYFGIPSITDACLRLLNCLTSSKMVCYTIESLRRLQKEKHPLWTLALGKLVVCFDECWNDRIMVRWPLEVILPILEQSELYTKDEVNVYNFAVRWVEADFSQRRSLVPQIMSTVRFAAMSADTLLFISSHAKILDGHPLLRQEIADLHLKIRMEDNGFDIPPEMDWSIPRRSKRSPNAARAYAHSGDDLNVLMLYFCPRGTTPAKHGRYWWAILNHCFRVPRKCEE
;
A
#
# COMPACT_ATOMS: atom_id res chain seq x y z
N MET A 1 -1.46 -46.20 -42.59
CA MET A 1 -0.35 -45.23 -42.43
C MET A 1 -0.34 -44.81 -40.98
N ASN A 2 0.47 -45.47 -40.15
CA ASN A 2 0.58 -45.16 -38.73
C ASN A 2 1.48 -43.92 -38.62
N GLY A 3 0.86 -42.74 -38.54
CA GLY A 3 1.58 -41.51 -38.30
C GLY A 3 2.22 -41.57 -36.92
N ASN A 4 3.55 -41.63 -36.87
CA ASN A 4 4.30 -41.45 -35.64
C ASN A 4 4.11 -39.99 -35.18
N HIS A 5 3.08 -39.75 -34.39
CA HIS A 5 2.89 -38.48 -33.71
C HIS A 5 3.97 -38.35 -32.63
N LEU A 6 4.95 -37.49 -32.87
CA LEU A 6 5.88 -37.04 -31.84
C LEU A 6 5.12 -36.14 -30.88
N ILE A 7 4.68 -36.70 -29.77
CA ILE A 7 4.08 -35.93 -28.67
C ILE A 7 5.24 -35.37 -27.84
N VAL A 8 5.48 -34.08 -27.98
CA VAL A 8 6.41 -33.35 -27.11
C VAL A 8 5.59 -32.73 -25.99
N ASP A 9 5.75 -33.26 -24.77
CA ASP A 9 5.07 -32.76 -23.58
C ASP A 9 5.81 -31.53 -23.05
N LEU A 10 5.27 -30.35 -23.36
CA LEU A 10 5.73 -29.08 -22.79
C LEU A 10 4.94 -28.83 -21.50
N ARG A 11 5.52 -29.17 -20.34
CA ARG A 11 5.00 -28.77 -19.03
C ARG A 11 5.74 -27.54 -18.52
N PRO A 12 5.24 -26.33 -18.78
CA PRO A 12 5.76 -25.16 -18.09
C PRO A 12 5.32 -25.24 -16.61
N ASP A 13 6.21 -25.69 -15.74
CA ASP A 13 5.96 -25.89 -14.29
C ASP A 13 5.43 -24.66 -13.53
N SER A 14 5.45 -23.49 -14.18
CA SER A 14 5.08 -22.20 -13.56
C SER A 14 3.92 -21.46 -14.23
N ILE A 15 3.35 -21.97 -15.34
CA ILE A 15 2.33 -21.26 -16.11
C ILE A 15 0.97 -21.94 -15.93
N GLN A 16 -0.03 -21.13 -15.56
CA GLN A 16 -1.40 -21.60 -15.40
C GLN A 16 -2.13 -21.62 -16.75
N HIS A 17 -3.20 -22.44 -16.81
CA HIS A 17 -3.96 -22.67 -18.03
C HIS A 17 -4.50 -21.37 -18.65
N ALA A 18 -5.05 -20.43 -17.87
CA ALA A 18 -5.64 -19.23 -18.46
C ALA A 18 -4.56 -18.30 -19.05
N GLY A 19 -3.40 -18.22 -18.42
CA GLY A 19 -2.24 -17.51 -18.98
C GLY A 19 -1.76 -18.10 -20.30
N LEU A 20 -1.57 -19.43 -20.34
CA LEU A 20 -1.17 -20.13 -21.58
C LEU A 20 -2.22 -20.00 -22.68
N TRP A 21 -3.51 -20.09 -22.33
CA TRP A 21 -4.61 -19.93 -23.27
C TRP A 21 -4.58 -18.56 -23.94
N THR A 22 -4.32 -17.50 -23.17
CA THR A 22 -4.18 -16.12 -23.71
C THR A 22 -3.08 -16.04 -24.77
N VAL A 23 -1.94 -16.71 -24.51
CA VAL A 23 -0.82 -16.77 -25.45
C VAL A 23 -1.17 -17.55 -26.71
N ILE A 24 -1.82 -18.70 -26.57
CA ILE A 24 -2.25 -19.52 -27.70
C ILE A 24 -3.26 -18.74 -28.56
N GLU A 25 -4.25 -18.11 -27.93
CA GLU A 25 -5.26 -17.28 -28.61
C GLU A 25 -4.59 -16.17 -29.45
N PHE A 26 -3.62 -15.47 -28.86
CA PHE A 26 -2.85 -14.45 -29.55
C PHE A 26 -2.06 -15.00 -30.75
N VAL A 27 -1.36 -16.12 -30.57
CA VAL A 27 -0.52 -16.73 -31.62
C VAL A 27 -1.37 -17.16 -32.82
N TYR A 28 -2.56 -17.70 -32.58
CA TYR A 28 -3.42 -18.23 -33.65
C TYR A 28 -4.34 -17.17 -34.29
N THR A 29 -4.80 -16.18 -33.53
CA THR A 29 -5.81 -15.21 -34.03
C THR A 29 -5.27 -13.79 -34.19
N GLY A 30 -4.09 -13.48 -33.63
CA GLY A 30 -3.59 -12.12 -33.49
C GLY A 30 -4.36 -11.27 -32.47
N SER A 31 -5.34 -11.85 -31.78
CA SER A 31 -6.19 -11.19 -30.79
C SER A 31 -6.18 -11.97 -29.47
N PHE A 32 -6.45 -11.29 -28.36
CA PHE A 32 -6.49 -11.91 -27.04
C PHE A 32 -7.35 -11.09 -26.09
N THR A 33 -7.82 -11.72 -25.01
CA THR A 33 -8.64 -11.05 -24.00
C THR A 33 -8.00 -11.10 -22.61
N VAL A 34 -7.79 -9.93 -22.01
CA VAL A 34 -7.26 -9.78 -20.64
C VAL A 34 -8.32 -9.15 -19.75
N THR A 35 -8.52 -9.74 -18.59
CA THR A 35 -9.51 -9.38 -17.56
C THR A 35 -8.83 -9.34 -16.20
N ALA A 36 -9.50 -8.77 -15.19
CA ALA A 36 -8.93 -8.66 -13.84
C ALA A 36 -8.59 -10.02 -13.18
N ASP A 37 -9.24 -11.11 -13.62
CA ASP A 37 -9.02 -12.45 -13.07
C ASP A 37 -7.84 -13.17 -13.75
N ASN A 38 -7.64 -13.01 -15.06
CA ASN A 38 -6.58 -13.71 -15.78
C ASN A 38 -5.28 -12.87 -15.91
N VAL A 39 -5.30 -11.56 -15.65
CA VAL A 39 -4.19 -10.65 -15.95
C VAL A 39 -2.84 -11.08 -15.37
N PHE A 40 -2.79 -11.61 -14.16
CA PHE A 40 -1.53 -12.07 -13.55
C PHE A 40 -0.99 -13.34 -14.22
N GLU A 41 -1.89 -14.26 -14.58
CA GLU A 41 -1.51 -15.50 -15.28
C GLU A 41 -1.06 -15.19 -16.70
N SER A 42 -1.80 -14.33 -17.41
CA SER A 42 -1.50 -13.86 -18.76
C SER A 42 -0.19 -13.08 -18.80
N GLN A 43 0.07 -12.23 -17.81
CA GLN A 43 1.34 -11.52 -17.68
C GLN A 43 2.50 -12.50 -17.50
N LYS A 44 2.39 -13.46 -16.57
CA LYS A 44 3.45 -14.44 -16.33
C LYS A 44 3.74 -15.32 -17.55
N ALA A 45 2.69 -15.73 -18.27
CA ALA A 45 2.84 -16.48 -19.51
C ALA A 45 3.53 -15.63 -20.59
N ALA A 46 3.08 -14.38 -20.78
CA ALA A 46 3.65 -13.47 -21.76
C ALA A 46 5.12 -13.14 -21.49
N GLU A 47 5.51 -12.95 -20.22
CA GLU A 47 6.91 -12.79 -19.81
C GLU A 47 7.74 -14.04 -20.12
N TYR A 48 7.21 -15.23 -19.80
CA TYR A 48 7.90 -16.49 -20.06
C TYR A 48 8.15 -16.74 -21.56
N PHE A 49 7.15 -16.46 -22.40
CA PHE A 49 7.23 -16.66 -23.85
C PHE A 49 7.81 -15.45 -24.60
N GLY A 50 8.09 -14.34 -23.92
CA GLY A 50 8.66 -13.13 -24.51
C GLY A 50 7.71 -12.41 -25.48
N ILE A 51 6.41 -12.31 -25.14
CA ILE A 51 5.39 -11.67 -25.99
C ILE A 51 5.04 -10.27 -25.45
N PRO A 52 5.69 -9.20 -25.95
CA PRO A 52 5.54 -7.85 -25.39
C PRO A 52 4.13 -7.28 -25.54
N SER A 53 3.40 -7.64 -26.60
CA SER A 53 2.04 -7.15 -26.85
C SER A 53 1.08 -7.52 -25.71
N ILE A 54 1.22 -8.73 -25.14
CA ILE A 54 0.39 -9.18 -24.02
C ILE A 54 0.88 -8.56 -22.72
N THR A 55 2.20 -8.47 -22.48
CA THR A 55 2.74 -7.84 -21.26
C THR A 55 2.29 -6.38 -21.16
N ASP A 56 2.38 -5.61 -22.26
CA ASP A 56 1.99 -4.20 -22.27
C ASP A 56 0.49 -4.04 -22.03
N ALA A 57 -0.35 -4.92 -22.59
CA ALA A 57 -1.78 -4.90 -22.34
C ALA A 57 -2.12 -5.23 -20.88
N CYS A 58 -1.46 -6.22 -20.28
CA CYS A 58 -1.60 -6.55 -18.87
C CYS A 58 -1.20 -5.38 -17.97
N LEU A 59 -0.04 -4.76 -18.24
CA LEU A 59 0.45 -3.61 -17.49
C LEU A 59 -0.52 -2.42 -17.57
N ARG A 60 -1.03 -2.12 -18.77
CA ARG A 60 -2.05 -1.07 -18.96
C ARG A 60 -3.30 -1.35 -18.15
N LEU A 61 -3.82 -2.58 -18.19
CA LEU A 61 -5.01 -2.95 -17.42
C LEU A 61 -4.77 -2.82 -15.91
N LEU A 62 -3.64 -3.30 -15.40
CA LEU A 62 -3.26 -3.18 -13.99
C LEU A 62 -3.12 -1.72 -13.56
N ASN A 63 -2.48 -0.88 -14.37
CA ASN A 63 -2.38 0.56 -14.12
C ASN A 63 -3.74 1.25 -14.15
N CYS A 64 -4.66 0.86 -15.03
CA CYS A 64 -6.04 1.37 -15.03
C CYS A 64 -6.79 0.99 -13.75
N LEU A 65 -6.71 -0.28 -13.33
CA LEU A 65 -7.38 -0.76 -12.11
C LEU A 65 -6.81 -0.16 -10.82
N THR A 66 -5.56 0.29 -10.86
CA THR A 66 -4.82 0.77 -9.68
C THR A 66 -4.46 2.25 -9.73
N SER A 67 -5.03 2.96 -10.70
CA SER A 67 -5.03 4.43 -10.76
C SER A 67 -5.64 5.02 -9.48
N SER A 68 -5.20 6.21 -9.08
CA SER A 68 -5.70 6.88 -7.87
C SER A 68 -7.23 7.00 -7.81
N LYS A 69 -7.89 7.15 -8.97
CA LYS A 69 -9.36 7.22 -9.05
C LYS A 69 -10.07 5.86 -8.88
N MET A 70 -9.38 4.77 -9.19
CA MET A 70 -9.96 3.41 -9.24
C MET A 70 -9.52 2.54 -8.07
N VAL A 71 -8.38 2.81 -7.45
CA VAL A 71 -7.76 1.96 -6.42
C VAL A 71 -8.73 1.67 -5.26
N CYS A 72 -9.45 2.69 -4.77
CA CYS A 72 -10.45 2.54 -3.72
C CYS A 72 -11.63 1.64 -4.14
N TYR A 73 -12.08 1.76 -5.40
CA TYR A 73 -13.14 0.89 -5.94
C TYR A 73 -12.65 -0.54 -6.12
N THR A 74 -11.40 -0.73 -6.58
CA THR A 74 -10.77 -2.04 -6.79
C THR A 74 -10.59 -2.79 -5.48
N ILE A 75 -10.14 -2.11 -4.42
CA ILE A 75 -10.03 -2.71 -3.08
C ILE A 75 -11.43 -3.07 -2.57
N GLU A 76 -12.40 -2.18 -2.68
CA GLU A 76 -13.77 -2.47 -2.22
C GLU A 76 -14.42 -3.62 -2.99
N SER A 77 -14.21 -3.72 -4.30
CA SER A 77 -14.76 -4.81 -5.12
C SER A 77 -14.12 -6.14 -4.75
N LEU A 78 -12.80 -6.19 -4.56
CA LEU A 78 -12.08 -7.40 -4.12
C LEU A 78 -12.52 -7.84 -2.72
N ARG A 79 -12.70 -6.89 -1.80
CA ARG A 79 -13.20 -7.15 -0.44
C ARG A 79 -14.61 -7.74 -0.48
N ARG A 80 -15.52 -7.16 -1.27
CA ARG A 80 -16.89 -7.66 -1.43
C ARG A 80 -16.94 -9.05 -2.05
N LEU A 81 -16.01 -9.36 -2.95
CA LEU A 81 -15.86 -10.69 -3.54
C LEU A 81 -15.07 -11.68 -2.65
N GLN A 82 -14.63 -11.26 -1.46
CA GLN A 82 -13.81 -12.05 -0.54
C GLN A 82 -12.50 -12.58 -1.18
N LYS A 83 -11.95 -11.83 -2.14
CA LYS A 83 -10.73 -12.16 -2.89
C LYS A 83 -9.49 -11.46 -2.31
N GLU A 84 -9.35 -11.39 -0.99
CA GLU A 84 -8.22 -10.71 -0.32
C GLU A 84 -6.87 -11.40 -0.57
N LYS A 85 -6.87 -12.68 -0.93
CA LYS A 85 -5.67 -13.44 -1.29
C LYS A 85 -5.22 -13.21 -2.73
N HIS A 86 -6.02 -12.50 -3.53
CA HIS A 86 -5.71 -12.27 -4.93
C HIS A 86 -4.51 -11.32 -5.08
N PRO A 87 -3.56 -11.54 -6.00
CA PRO A 87 -2.40 -10.65 -6.16
C PRO A 87 -2.74 -9.17 -6.38
N LEU A 88 -3.90 -8.90 -7.01
CA LEU A 88 -4.42 -7.54 -7.18
C LEU A 88 -4.66 -6.80 -5.86
N TRP A 89 -5.00 -7.52 -4.79
CA TRP A 89 -5.23 -6.94 -3.46
C TRP A 89 -3.97 -6.27 -2.94
N THR A 90 -2.87 -7.02 -2.91
CA THR A 90 -1.55 -6.56 -2.46
C THR A 90 -1.05 -5.38 -3.29
N LEU A 91 -1.20 -5.47 -4.61
CA LEU A 91 -0.84 -4.41 -5.55
C LEU A 91 -1.67 -3.14 -5.29
N ALA A 92 -3.00 -3.27 -5.18
CA ALA A 92 -3.89 -2.13 -4.98
C ALA A 92 -3.64 -1.44 -3.64
N LEU A 93 -3.39 -2.21 -2.56
CA LEU A 93 -3.04 -1.63 -1.27
C LEU A 93 -1.71 -0.87 -1.33
N GLY A 94 -0.69 -1.40 -2.00
CA GLY A 94 0.56 -0.68 -2.17
C GLY A 94 0.43 0.59 -3.01
N LYS A 95 -0.40 0.56 -4.05
CA LYS A 95 -0.75 1.77 -4.82
C LYS A 95 -1.52 2.80 -3.99
N LEU A 96 -2.43 2.35 -3.13
CA LEU A 96 -3.14 3.24 -2.21
C LEU A 96 -2.19 3.96 -1.24
N VAL A 97 -1.15 3.27 -0.74
CA VAL A 97 -0.14 3.88 0.15
C VAL A 97 0.61 5.01 -0.54
N VAL A 98 0.86 4.89 -1.86
CA VAL A 98 1.51 5.92 -2.67
C VAL A 98 0.55 7.06 -3.02
N CYS A 99 -0.72 6.74 -3.31
CA CYS A 99 -1.73 7.71 -3.72
C CYS A 99 -2.61 8.21 -2.57
N PHE A 100 -2.22 7.99 -1.31
CA PHE A 100 -3.07 8.29 -0.15
C PHE A 100 -3.49 9.76 -0.09
N ASP A 101 -2.58 10.69 -0.42
CA ASP A 101 -2.86 12.14 -0.44
C ASP A 101 -3.98 12.52 -1.41
N GLU A 102 -4.22 11.73 -2.46
CA GLU A 102 -5.32 11.90 -3.41
C GLU A 102 -6.59 11.17 -2.97
N CYS A 103 -6.43 10.03 -2.30
CA CYS A 103 -7.53 9.10 -2.01
C CYS A 103 -8.20 9.33 -0.64
N TRP A 104 -7.53 9.94 0.34
CA TRP A 104 -8.03 10.04 1.72
C TRP A 104 -9.42 10.69 1.83
N ASN A 105 -9.82 11.49 0.84
CA ASN A 105 -11.13 12.15 0.81
C ASN A 105 -12.26 11.27 0.24
N ASP A 106 -11.95 10.10 -0.28
CA ASP A 106 -12.92 9.24 -0.95
C ASP A 106 -13.98 8.68 0.00
N ARG A 107 -15.24 8.74 -0.45
CA ARG A 107 -16.40 8.21 0.29
C ARG A 107 -16.31 6.69 0.52
N ILE A 108 -15.56 5.98 -0.32
CA ILE A 108 -15.43 4.53 -0.24
C ILE A 108 -14.58 4.13 0.95
N MET A 109 -13.44 4.81 1.16
CA MET A 109 -12.51 4.50 2.25
C MET A 109 -13.18 4.63 3.61
N VAL A 110 -14.09 5.60 3.78
CA VAL A 110 -14.84 5.81 5.02
C VAL A 110 -15.73 4.61 5.39
N ARG A 111 -16.17 3.82 4.40
CA ARG A 111 -17.00 2.63 4.60
C ARG A 111 -16.19 1.38 4.95
N TRP A 112 -14.87 1.41 4.83
CA TRP A 112 -14.05 0.26 5.14
C TRP A 112 -14.03 -0.06 6.64
N PRO A 113 -13.90 -1.35 6.98
CA PRO A 113 -13.83 -1.77 8.36
C PRO A 113 -12.40 -1.52 8.92
N LEU A 114 -12.28 -1.52 10.24
CA LEU A 114 -11.04 -1.10 10.91
C LEU A 114 -9.86 -2.02 10.55
N GLU A 115 -10.11 -3.30 10.33
CA GLU A 115 -9.10 -4.32 10.02
C GLU A 115 -8.39 -4.06 8.69
N VAL A 116 -9.05 -3.37 7.76
CA VAL A 116 -8.45 -2.96 6.49
C VAL A 116 -7.69 -1.65 6.65
N ILE A 117 -8.21 -0.71 7.44
CA ILE A 117 -7.66 0.64 7.57
C ILE A 117 -6.40 0.66 8.43
N LEU A 118 -6.41 0.00 9.59
CA LEU A 118 -5.26 -0.03 10.51
C LEU A 118 -3.94 -0.42 9.81
N PRO A 119 -3.85 -1.54 9.09
CA PRO A 119 -2.59 -1.95 8.47
C PRO A 119 -2.12 -0.98 7.38
N ILE A 120 -3.02 -0.17 6.79
CA ILE A 120 -2.67 0.88 5.82
C ILE A 120 -2.08 2.09 6.57
N LEU A 121 -2.76 2.57 7.61
CA LEU A 121 -2.35 3.77 8.35
C LEU A 121 -1.11 3.54 9.21
N GLU A 122 -0.83 2.32 9.65
CA GLU A 122 0.39 1.98 10.40
C GLU A 122 1.67 2.04 9.55
N GLN A 123 1.57 1.96 8.22
CA GLN A 123 2.73 1.91 7.35
C GLN A 123 3.62 3.16 7.48
N SER A 124 4.91 2.95 7.73
CA SER A 124 5.91 4.04 7.73
C SER A 124 6.09 4.69 6.36
N GLU A 125 5.75 3.97 5.30
CA GLU A 125 5.95 4.38 3.90
C GLU A 125 4.76 5.15 3.31
N LEU A 126 3.66 5.33 4.07
CA LEU A 126 2.48 6.08 3.64
C LEU A 126 2.88 7.46 3.09
N TYR A 127 2.58 7.68 1.81
CA TYR A 127 2.86 8.95 1.16
C TYR A 127 1.80 9.96 1.55
N THR A 128 2.18 10.90 2.40
CA THR A 128 1.31 11.99 2.84
C THR A 128 2.16 13.26 2.97
N LYS A 129 1.61 14.39 2.52
CA LYS A 129 2.30 15.69 2.66
C LYS A 129 2.39 16.09 4.13
N ASP A 130 1.26 16.00 4.82
CA ASP A 130 1.13 16.34 6.24
C ASP A 130 0.37 15.26 6.99
N GLU A 131 0.84 14.90 8.19
CA GLU A 131 0.16 13.92 9.05
C GLU A 131 -1.27 14.39 9.42
N VAL A 132 -1.55 15.68 9.28
CA VAL A 132 -2.90 16.26 9.41
C VAL A 132 -3.91 15.58 8.48
N ASN A 133 -3.50 15.12 7.29
CA ASN A 133 -4.40 14.40 6.37
C ASN A 133 -4.79 13.02 6.93
N VAL A 134 -3.86 12.33 7.60
CA VAL A 134 -4.12 11.05 8.27
C VAL A 134 -5.10 11.25 9.43
N TYR A 135 -4.90 12.31 10.23
CA TYR A 135 -5.83 12.70 11.28
C TYR A 135 -7.22 13.03 10.75
N ASN A 136 -7.31 13.88 9.71
CA ASN A 136 -8.58 14.25 9.10
C ASN A 136 -9.34 13.04 8.55
N PHE A 137 -8.62 12.08 7.96
CA PHE A 137 -9.22 10.82 7.54
C PHE A 137 -9.76 10.01 8.74
N ALA A 138 -8.97 9.84 9.80
CA ALA A 138 -9.39 9.11 11.00
C ALA A 138 -10.63 9.75 11.65
N VAL A 139 -10.65 11.07 11.76
CA VAL A 139 -11.80 11.85 12.24
C VAL A 139 -13.05 11.55 11.40
N ARG A 140 -12.95 11.68 10.08
CA ARG A 140 -14.08 11.42 9.19
C ARG A 140 -14.57 9.98 9.22
N TRP A 141 -13.65 9.04 9.38
CA TRP A 141 -14.00 7.63 9.55
C TRP A 141 -14.79 7.42 10.84
N VAL A 142 -14.39 8.03 11.96
CA VAL A 142 -15.15 7.94 13.22
C VAL A 142 -16.50 8.64 13.10
N GLU A 143 -16.56 9.83 12.51
CA GLU A 143 -17.79 10.62 12.38
C GLU A 143 -18.86 9.92 11.53
N ALA A 144 -18.45 9.14 10.52
CA ALA A 144 -19.38 8.43 9.65
C ALA A 144 -20.22 7.38 10.37
N ASP A 145 -19.73 6.80 11.48
CA ASP A 145 -20.51 5.95 12.37
C ASP A 145 -20.05 6.14 13.82
N PHE A 146 -20.37 7.32 14.35
CA PHE A 146 -19.97 7.70 15.71
C PHE A 146 -20.50 6.73 16.76
N SER A 147 -21.64 6.08 16.51
CA SER A 147 -22.29 5.18 17.46
C SER A 147 -21.47 3.92 17.72
N GLN A 148 -20.94 3.30 16.67
CA GLN A 148 -20.17 2.05 16.78
C GLN A 148 -18.67 2.30 16.89
N ARG A 149 -18.16 3.37 16.27
CA ARG A 149 -16.71 3.62 16.14
C ARG A 149 -16.11 4.39 17.30
N ARG A 150 -16.90 4.94 18.23
CA ARG A 150 -16.41 5.69 19.39
C ARG A 150 -15.46 4.89 20.29
N SER A 151 -15.70 3.59 20.45
CA SER A 151 -14.81 2.69 21.22
C SER A 151 -13.48 2.42 20.50
N LEU A 152 -13.45 2.56 19.17
CA LEU A 152 -12.29 2.30 18.32
C LEU A 152 -11.39 3.54 18.14
N VAL A 153 -11.81 4.70 18.66
CA VAL A 153 -11.05 5.96 18.58
C VAL A 153 -9.61 5.82 19.06
N PRO A 154 -9.30 5.21 20.23
CA PRO A 154 -7.91 5.10 20.67
C PRO A 154 -7.05 4.27 19.71
N GLN A 155 -7.62 3.22 19.12
CA GLN A 155 -6.89 2.33 18.19
C GLN A 155 -6.57 3.01 16.86
N ILE A 156 -7.52 3.77 16.29
CA ILE A 156 -7.23 4.50 15.05
C ILE A 156 -6.32 5.69 15.30
N MET A 157 -6.48 6.39 16.43
CA MET A 157 -5.66 7.55 16.77
C MET A 157 -4.22 7.17 17.11
N SER A 158 -3.94 5.96 17.61
CA SER A 158 -2.55 5.50 17.80
C SER A 158 -1.77 5.33 16.50
N THR A 159 -2.45 5.22 15.35
CA THR A 159 -1.79 5.15 14.04
C THR A 159 -1.33 6.53 13.54
N VAL A 160 -1.87 7.61 14.11
CA VAL A 160 -1.57 9.00 13.74
C VAL A 160 -0.31 9.44 14.49
N ARG A 161 0.71 9.87 13.75
CA ARG A 161 1.97 10.34 14.33
C ARG A 161 1.85 11.80 14.79
N PHE A 162 1.14 12.05 15.89
CA PHE A 162 0.95 13.41 16.45
C PHE A 162 2.26 14.17 16.66
N ALA A 163 3.35 13.47 17.01
CA ALA A 163 4.68 14.05 17.19
C ALA A 163 5.30 14.64 15.89
N ALA A 164 4.72 14.34 14.71
CA ALA A 164 5.16 14.91 13.44
C ALA A 164 4.39 16.19 13.05
N MET A 165 3.33 16.55 13.78
CA MET A 165 2.50 17.73 13.52
C MET A 165 3.06 18.98 14.19
N SER A 166 2.58 20.15 13.76
CA SER A 166 2.92 21.43 14.40
C SER A 166 2.26 21.57 15.78
N ALA A 167 2.88 22.34 16.68
CA ALA A 167 2.32 22.61 17.99
C ALA A 167 0.92 23.25 17.89
N ASP A 168 0.71 24.21 17.00
CA ASP A 168 -0.56 24.91 16.83
C ASP A 168 -1.70 23.97 16.40
N THR A 169 -1.40 23.03 15.49
CA THR A 169 -2.37 22.01 15.09
C THR A 169 -2.77 21.09 16.24
N LEU A 170 -1.83 20.71 17.11
CA LEU A 170 -2.13 19.87 18.28
C LEU A 170 -2.97 20.62 19.32
N LEU A 171 -2.71 21.93 19.50
CA LEU A 171 -3.53 22.78 20.36
C LEU A 171 -4.97 22.87 19.81
N PHE A 172 -5.13 23.07 18.51
CA PHE A 172 -6.44 23.09 17.89
C PHE A 172 -7.19 21.76 18.09
N ILE A 173 -6.52 20.63 17.88
CA ILE A 173 -7.08 19.29 18.08
C ILE A 173 -7.52 19.09 19.54
N SER A 174 -6.63 19.36 20.50
CA SER A 174 -6.92 19.17 21.93
C SER A 174 -8.04 20.07 22.47
N SER A 175 -8.26 21.23 21.85
CA SER A 175 -9.30 22.18 22.27
C SER A 175 -10.65 21.97 21.59
N HIS A 176 -10.67 21.62 20.29
CA HIS A 176 -11.90 21.63 19.48
C HIS A 176 -12.41 20.24 19.08
N ALA A 177 -11.61 19.18 19.23
CA ALA A 177 -12.01 17.84 18.78
C ALA A 177 -13.03 17.19 19.73
N LYS A 178 -14.32 17.27 19.37
CA LYS A 178 -15.42 16.58 20.07
C LYS A 178 -15.24 15.07 20.17
N ILE A 179 -14.45 14.48 19.27
CA ILE A 179 -14.12 13.05 19.25
C ILE A 179 -13.32 12.64 20.50
N LEU A 180 -12.59 13.59 21.11
CA LEU A 180 -11.78 13.36 22.30
C LEU A 180 -12.57 13.45 23.62
N ASP A 181 -13.81 13.95 23.61
CA ASP A 181 -14.60 14.13 24.84
C ASP A 181 -14.93 12.79 25.54
N GLY A 182 -14.86 11.68 24.82
CA GLY A 182 -14.99 10.33 25.40
C GLY A 182 -13.69 9.71 25.93
N HIS A 183 -12.54 10.32 25.67
CA HIS A 183 -11.21 9.73 25.91
C HIS A 183 -10.27 10.76 26.55
N PRO A 184 -10.39 11.04 27.86
CA PRO A 184 -9.63 12.08 28.54
C PRO A 184 -8.12 11.80 28.56
N LEU A 185 -7.71 10.52 28.61
CA LEU A 185 -6.30 10.11 28.57
C LEU A 185 -5.64 10.51 27.24
N LEU A 186 -6.30 10.22 26.11
CA LEU A 186 -5.80 10.60 24.79
C LEU A 186 -5.70 12.12 24.64
N ARG A 187 -6.64 12.86 25.23
CA ARG A 187 -6.61 14.34 25.24
C ARG A 187 -5.41 14.88 26.02
N GLN A 188 -5.08 14.27 27.16
CA GLN A 188 -3.91 14.61 27.95
C GLN A 188 -2.61 14.31 27.18
N GLU A 189 -2.49 13.13 26.57
CA GLU A 189 -1.32 12.76 25.76
C GLU A 189 -1.05 13.78 24.63
N ILE A 190 -2.09 14.22 23.93
CA ILE A 190 -1.97 15.22 22.85
C ILE A 190 -1.57 16.60 23.42
N ALA A 191 -2.10 16.99 24.59
CA ALA A 191 -1.76 18.24 25.24
C ALA A 191 -0.30 18.26 25.75
N ASP A 192 0.16 17.15 26.33
CA ASP A 192 1.54 16.98 26.78
C ASP A 192 2.51 17.00 25.59
N LEU A 193 2.14 16.34 24.49
CA LEU A 193 2.86 16.40 23.20
C LEU A 193 2.95 17.84 22.66
N HIS A 194 1.87 18.61 22.73
CA HIS A 194 1.87 20.03 22.32
C HIS A 194 2.89 20.84 23.11
N LEU A 195 2.88 20.71 24.44
CA LEU A 195 3.81 21.43 25.31
C LEU A 195 5.27 21.02 25.03
N LYS A 196 5.54 19.73 24.86
CA LYS A 196 6.87 19.23 24.53
C LYS A 196 7.40 19.82 23.22
N ILE A 197 6.62 19.76 22.14
CA ILE A 197 7.02 20.30 20.83
C ILE A 197 7.26 21.81 20.92
N ARG A 198 6.41 22.52 21.67
CA ARG A 198 6.56 23.96 21.90
C ARG A 198 7.82 24.30 22.70
N MET A 199 8.18 23.50 23.71
CA MET A 199 9.41 23.68 24.47
C MET A 199 10.65 23.41 23.60
N GLU A 200 10.66 22.31 22.85
CA GLU A 200 11.73 21.95 21.91
C GLU A 200 11.94 23.05 20.85
N ASP A 201 10.86 23.56 20.23
CA ASP A 201 10.94 24.59 19.19
C ASP A 201 11.47 25.92 19.74
N ASN A 202 11.24 26.21 21.03
CA ASN A 202 11.75 27.40 21.72
C ASN A 202 13.14 27.20 22.35
N GLY A 203 13.75 26.01 22.18
CA GLY A 203 15.11 25.71 22.69
C GLY A 203 15.19 25.53 24.21
N PHE A 204 14.09 25.20 24.88
CA PHE A 204 14.11 24.88 26.31
C PHE A 204 14.46 23.40 26.53
N ASP A 205 15.27 23.14 27.56
CA ASP A 205 15.53 21.78 28.03
C ASP A 205 14.27 21.18 28.63
N ILE A 206 13.93 19.95 28.22
CA ILE A 206 12.77 19.24 28.72
C ILE A 206 13.01 18.88 30.19
N PRO A 207 12.13 19.26 31.13
CA PRO A 207 12.28 18.89 32.53
C PRO A 207 12.34 17.36 32.68
N PRO A 208 13.22 16.82 33.55
CA PRO A 208 13.38 15.37 33.72
C PRO A 208 12.11 14.66 34.22
N GLU A 209 11.17 15.39 34.82
CA GLU A 209 9.84 14.92 35.21
C GLU A 209 8.93 14.62 34.00
N MET A 210 9.28 15.09 32.80
CA MET A 210 8.46 15.05 31.58
C MET A 210 9.00 14.05 30.52
N ASP A 211 10.10 13.33 30.80
CA ASP A 211 11.01 12.83 29.75
C ASP A 211 10.98 11.33 29.36
N TRP A 212 9.96 10.51 29.68
CA TRP A 212 10.09 9.04 29.38
C TRP A 212 8.94 8.31 28.69
N SER A 213 7.80 8.96 28.44
CA SER A 213 6.64 8.27 27.82
C SER A 213 6.23 8.83 26.46
N ILE A 214 6.80 9.98 26.05
CA ILE A 214 6.33 10.75 24.90
C ILE A 214 7.17 10.41 23.65
N PRO A 215 6.58 9.88 22.56
CA PRO A 215 7.31 9.46 21.36
C PRO A 215 8.18 10.57 20.77
N ARG A 216 9.38 10.20 20.29
CA ARG A 216 10.23 11.13 19.51
C ARG A 216 9.51 11.55 18.22
N ARG A 217 9.83 12.74 17.70
CA ARG A 217 9.34 13.20 16.39
C ARG A 217 9.70 12.18 15.31
N SER A 218 8.78 11.29 14.95
CA SER A 218 8.95 10.32 13.87
C SER A 218 8.12 10.78 12.69
N LYS A 219 8.76 11.20 11.60
CA LYS A 219 8.08 11.49 10.34
C LYS A 219 7.86 10.19 9.57
N ARG A 220 6.82 10.14 8.73
CA ARG A 220 6.70 9.08 7.72
C ARG A 220 7.90 9.16 6.79
N SER A 221 8.44 8.01 6.40
CA SER A 221 9.58 7.93 5.48
C SER A 221 9.09 7.36 4.15
N PRO A 222 8.51 8.18 3.27
CA PRO A 222 7.94 7.71 2.02
C PRO A 222 9.01 7.36 0.98
N ASN A 223 10.24 7.03 1.36
CA ASN A 223 11.34 6.79 0.42
C ASN A 223 11.02 5.63 -0.54
N ALA A 224 10.40 4.55 -0.05
CA ALA A 224 9.93 3.45 -0.88
C ALA A 224 8.76 3.87 -1.79
N ALA A 225 7.78 4.59 -1.24
CA ALA A 225 6.65 5.11 -2.02
C ALA A 225 7.08 6.13 -3.10
N ARG A 226 8.08 6.97 -2.81
CA ARG A 226 8.70 7.92 -3.75
C ARG A 226 9.54 7.21 -4.80
N ALA A 227 10.39 6.27 -4.39
CA ALA A 227 11.15 5.44 -5.32
C ALA A 227 10.21 4.74 -6.31
N TYR A 228 9.07 4.25 -5.82
CA TYR A 228 8.03 3.66 -6.65
C TYR A 228 7.36 4.68 -7.59
N ALA A 229 6.94 5.84 -7.06
CA ALA A 229 6.36 6.91 -7.87
C ALA A 229 7.30 7.37 -9.00
N HIS A 230 8.61 7.34 -8.76
CA HIS A 230 9.64 7.66 -9.76
C HIS A 230 9.95 6.50 -10.72
N SER A 231 9.82 5.24 -10.31
CA SER A 231 10.06 4.08 -11.18
C SER A 231 8.92 3.81 -12.18
N GLY A 232 7.78 4.47 -12.01
CA GLY A 232 6.72 4.59 -13.02
C GLY A 232 5.89 3.33 -13.28
N ASP A 233 6.50 2.17 -13.45
CA ASP A 233 5.84 1.03 -14.10
C ASP A 233 6.22 -0.37 -13.55
N ASP A 234 7.21 -0.48 -12.65
CA ASP A 234 7.62 -1.79 -12.13
C ASP A 234 6.75 -2.28 -10.96
N LEU A 235 5.69 -3.04 -11.28
CA LEU A 235 4.89 -3.78 -10.29
C LEU A 235 5.73 -4.64 -9.34
N ASN A 236 6.88 -5.13 -9.80
CA ASN A 236 7.81 -5.94 -9.02
C ASN A 236 8.35 -5.19 -7.79
N VAL A 237 8.48 -3.87 -7.87
CA VAL A 237 8.93 -3.04 -6.74
C VAL A 237 7.87 -3.06 -5.63
N LEU A 238 6.58 -2.91 -5.96
CA LEU A 238 5.48 -2.95 -4.98
C LEU A 238 5.38 -4.30 -4.24
N MET A 239 5.52 -5.41 -4.97
CA MET A 239 5.41 -6.76 -4.39
C MET A 239 6.52 -7.05 -3.37
N LEU A 240 7.66 -6.37 -3.45
CA LEU A 240 8.77 -6.50 -2.50
C LEU A 240 8.51 -5.78 -1.18
N TYR A 241 7.80 -4.65 -1.22
CA TYR A 241 7.48 -3.85 -0.03
C TYR A 241 6.20 -4.30 0.66
N PHE A 242 5.24 -4.86 -0.08
CA PHE A 242 3.92 -5.21 0.43
C PHE A 242 3.77 -6.68 0.85
N CYS A 243 4.79 -7.25 1.52
CA CYS A 243 4.64 -8.54 2.19
C CYS A 243 4.00 -8.31 3.58
N PRO A 244 2.73 -8.68 3.81
CA PRO A 244 2.11 -8.53 5.12
C PRO A 244 2.91 -9.30 6.16
N ARG A 245 3.23 -8.64 7.29
CA ARG A 245 4.14 -9.10 8.36
C ARG A 245 3.71 -10.41 9.08
N GLY A 246 2.78 -11.20 8.55
CA GLY A 246 2.22 -12.40 9.16
C GLY A 246 2.60 -13.74 8.53
N THR A 247 3.28 -13.78 7.37
CA THR A 247 3.72 -15.04 6.77
C THR A 247 5.24 -15.11 6.72
N THR A 248 5.82 -15.94 7.59
CA THR A 248 7.23 -16.32 7.54
C THR A 248 7.65 -16.65 6.11
N PRO A 249 8.82 -16.20 5.63
CA PRO A 249 9.30 -16.49 4.27
C PRO A 249 9.76 -17.96 4.20
N ALA A 250 8.81 -18.88 4.15
CA ALA A 250 9.09 -20.29 3.96
C ALA A 250 9.39 -20.56 2.48
N LYS A 251 10.69 -20.58 2.19
CA LYS A 251 11.36 -21.30 1.08
C LYS A 251 11.11 -20.87 -0.37
N HIS A 252 10.10 -20.05 -0.70
CA HIS A 252 9.94 -19.49 -2.06
C HIS A 252 10.61 -18.11 -2.26
N GLY A 253 11.06 -17.46 -1.18
CA GLY A 253 11.71 -16.14 -1.23
C GLY A 253 13.15 -16.12 -1.73
N ARG A 254 13.79 -17.28 -1.97
CA ARG A 254 15.18 -17.33 -2.48
C ARG A 254 15.28 -17.14 -4.00
N TYR A 255 14.24 -17.47 -4.75
CA TYR A 255 14.26 -17.30 -6.22
C TYR A 255 14.12 -15.83 -6.63
N TRP A 256 13.29 -15.05 -5.93
CA TRP A 256 13.13 -13.63 -6.22
C TRP A 256 14.34 -12.79 -5.79
N TRP A 257 14.97 -13.13 -4.66
CA TRP A 257 16.20 -12.45 -4.21
C TRP A 257 17.39 -12.69 -5.17
N ALA A 258 17.47 -13.87 -5.79
CA ALA A 258 18.50 -14.19 -6.78
C ALA A 258 18.30 -13.46 -8.11
N ILE A 259 17.04 -13.28 -8.55
CA ILE A 259 16.72 -12.55 -9.78
C ILE A 259 16.95 -11.04 -9.61
N LEU A 260 16.63 -10.47 -8.44
CA LEU A 260 16.89 -9.06 -8.11
C LEU A 260 18.37 -8.70 -8.09
N ASN A 261 19.23 -9.59 -7.58
CA ASN A 261 20.69 -9.37 -7.61
C ASN A 261 21.28 -9.42 -9.02
N HIS A 262 20.59 -10.05 -9.98
CA HIS A 262 21.07 -10.09 -11.37
C HIS A 262 20.65 -8.88 -12.19
N CYS A 263 19.51 -8.24 -11.85
CA CYS A 263 19.01 -7.02 -12.51
C CYS A 263 19.56 -5.71 -11.91
N PHE A 264 19.89 -5.66 -10.61
CA PHE A 264 20.47 -4.47 -9.96
C PHE A 264 22.00 -4.48 -9.94
N ARG A 265 22.65 -4.63 -11.10
CA ARG A 265 24.05 -4.18 -11.26
C ARG A 265 24.03 -2.74 -11.76
N VAL A 266 23.84 -1.80 -10.83
CA VAL A 266 24.01 -0.36 -11.08
C VAL A 266 25.39 -0.15 -11.70
N PRO A 267 25.53 0.38 -12.93
CA PRO A 267 26.83 0.81 -13.41
C PRO A 267 27.25 2.00 -12.54
N ARG A 268 28.36 1.84 -11.80
CA ARG A 268 29.04 2.99 -11.18
C ARG A 268 29.35 3.97 -12.31
N LYS A 269 28.92 5.22 -12.13
CA LYS A 269 29.29 6.37 -12.95
C LYS A 269 30.79 6.32 -13.26
N CYS A 270 31.16 6.41 -14.53
CA CYS A 270 32.47 6.92 -14.90
C CYS A 270 32.41 8.44 -14.73
N GLU A 271 33.21 8.95 -13.80
CA GLU A 271 33.60 10.35 -13.74
C GLU A 271 34.55 10.63 -14.92
N GLU A 272 34.32 11.76 -15.60
CA GLU A 272 35.32 12.44 -16.42
C GLU A 272 36.25 13.27 -15.53
#